data_AF-A0A1E7RT07-F1
#
_entry.id   AF-A0A1E7RT07-F1
#
_cell.length_a   1.000
_cell.length_b   1.000
_cell.length_c   1.000
_cell.angle_alpha   90.00
_cell.angle_beta   90.00
_cell.angle_gamma   90.00
#
_symmetry.space_group_name_H-M   'P 1'
#
loop_
_entity.id
_entity.type
_entity.pdbx_description
1 polymer ?
#
loop_
_entity_poly.entity_id
_entity_poly.type
_entity_poly.pdbx_seq_one_letter_code
_entity_poly.pdbx_strand_id
1 'polypeptide(L)'
;MYIEIYRARGIWAHLTGSSGWRWRLKTRDGAVLIDPREAFDDRQTCLSVVSLLIAGVTAAVVDAETRCVLRPLAGQWVKGEEFVP
;
A
#
# COMPACT_ATOMS: atom_id res chain seq x y z
N MET A 1 -6.17 -15.53 0.29
CA MET A 1 -5.21 -14.45 0.52
C MET A 1 -5.21 -14.09 1.99
N TYR A 2 -4.10 -13.57 2.52
CA TYR A 2 -4.01 -13.08 3.90
C TYR A 2 -3.00 -11.93 3.98
N ILE A 3 -3.19 -11.05 4.96
CA ILE A 3 -2.21 -10.01 5.28
C ILE A 3 -1.36 -10.51 6.45
N GLU A 4 -0.04 -10.46 6.27
CA GLU A 4 0.91 -10.78 7.33
C GLU A 4 1.49 -9.49 7.90
N ILE A 5 1.42 -9.33 9.22
CA ILE A 5 2.09 -8.25 9.96
C ILE A 5 3.36 -8.82 10.58
N TYR A 6 4.49 -8.16 10.34
CA TYR A 6 5.77 -8.60 10.86
C TYR A 6 6.67 -7.42 11.19
N ARG A 7 7.70 -7.63 12.01
CA ARG A 7 8.71 -6.62 12.31
C ARG A 7 9.99 -6.95 11.55
N ALA A 8 10.33 -6.13 10.56
CA ALA A 8 11.60 -6.22 9.86
C ALA A 8 12.73 -5.67 10.74
N ARG A 9 13.81 -6.45 10.85
CA ARG A 9 15.00 -6.15 11.64
C ARG A 9 16.24 -6.67 10.91
N GLY A 10 17.42 -6.24 11.36
CA GLY A 10 18.70 -6.70 10.83
C GLY A 10 19.30 -5.75 9.79
N ILE A 11 20.53 -6.04 9.39
CA ILE A 11 21.38 -5.09 8.65
C ILE A 11 20.74 -4.61 7.34
N TRP A 12 20.11 -5.52 6.60
CA TRP A 12 19.44 -5.18 5.35
C TRP A 12 18.28 -4.20 5.57
N ALA A 13 17.43 -4.45 6.57
CA ALA A 13 16.31 -3.57 6.87
C ALA A 13 16.76 -2.17 7.29
N HIS A 14 17.86 -2.06 8.03
CA HIS A 14 18.43 -0.76 8.38
C HIS A 14 19.00 -0.03 7.17
N LEU A 15 19.78 -0.73 6.33
CA LEU A 15 20.41 -0.13 5.14
C LEU A 15 19.39 0.31 4.08
N THR A 16 18.25 -0.37 4.00
CA THR A 16 17.17 -0.01 3.05
C THR A 16 16.12 0.91 3.65
N GLY A 17 16.29 1.37 4.90
CA GLY A 17 15.30 2.20 5.59
C GLY A 17 13.95 1.52 5.84
N SER A 18 13.93 0.18 5.83
CA SER A 18 12.73 -0.64 6.01
C SER A 18 12.68 -1.33 7.37
N SER A 19 13.48 -0.89 8.34
CA SER A 19 13.44 -1.39 9.71
C SER A 19 12.19 -0.88 10.41
N GLY A 20 11.42 -1.78 11.04
CA GLY A 20 10.15 -1.41 11.68
C GLY A 20 9.07 -2.46 11.47
N TRP A 21 7.85 -2.12 11.84
CA TRP A 21 6.65 -2.90 11.55
C TRP A 21 6.26 -2.74 10.09
N ARG A 22 5.88 -3.84 9.46
CA ARG A 22 5.52 -3.92 8.05
C ARG A 22 4.34 -4.86 7.88
N TRP A 23 3.66 -4.70 6.77
CA TRP A 23 2.63 -5.60 6.32
C TRP A 23 2.96 -6.08 4.91
N ARG A 24 2.47 -7.25 4.52
CA ARG A 24 2.48 -7.72 3.14
C ARG A 24 1.23 -8.53 2.84
N LEU A 25 0.74 -8.44 1.61
CA LEU A 25 -0.38 -9.26 1.14
C LEU A 25 0.16 -10.52 0.47
N LYS A 26 -0.38 -11.69 0.85
CA LYS A 26 0.04 -12.98 0.32
C LYS A 26 -1.13 -13.81 -0.18
N THR A 27 -0.87 -14.69 -1.13
CA THR A 27 -1.79 -15.76 -1.53
C THR A 27 -1.94 -16.79 -0.40
N ARG A 28 -2.89 -17.72 -0.51
CA ARG A 28 -3.09 -18.75 0.55
C ARG A 28 -1.91 -19.72 0.64
N ASP A 29 -1.28 -19.96 -0.50
CA ASP A 29 -0.07 -20.76 -0.74
C ASP A 29 1.23 -20.02 -0.37
N GLY A 30 1.15 -18.74 0.00
CA GLY A 30 2.26 -17.99 0.57
C GLY A 30 3.12 -17.20 -0.43
N ALA A 31 2.70 -17.09 -1.69
CA ALA A 31 3.32 -16.15 -2.64
C ALA A 31 3.00 -14.70 -2.23
N VAL A 32 3.96 -13.80 -2.38
CA VAL A 32 3.79 -12.37 -2.05
C VAL A 32 3.16 -11.64 -3.23
N LEU A 33 2.03 -10.97 -3.00
CA LEU A 33 1.35 -10.14 -3.99
C LEU A 33 1.73 -8.67 -3.85
N ILE A 34 1.85 -8.18 -2.61
CA ILE A 34 2.20 -6.80 -2.30
C ILE A 34 3.22 -6.80 -1.15
N ASP A 35 4.39 -6.22 -1.37
CA ASP A 35 5.40 -5.91 -0.36
C ASP A 35 5.68 -4.39 -0.37
N PRO A 36 4.94 -3.61 0.43
CA PRO A 36 5.09 -2.16 0.50
C PRO A 36 6.44 -1.80 1.11
N ARG A 37 7.17 -0.83 0.55
CA ARG A 37 8.48 -0.42 1.08
C ARG A 37 8.40 0.34 2.41
N GLU A 38 7.24 0.88 2.76
CA GLU A 38 7.00 1.59 4.02
C GLU A 38 7.26 0.70 5.26
N ALA A 39 7.79 1.31 6.32
CA ALA A 39 7.92 0.70 7.62
C ALA A 39 7.42 1.69 8.68
N PHE A 40 6.80 1.14 9.72
CA PHE A 40 6.21 1.91 10.81
C PHE A 40 6.99 1.67 12.11
N ASP A 41 7.13 2.69 12.94
CA ASP A 41 7.83 2.54 14.22
C ASP A 41 7.06 1.63 15.19
N ASP A 42 5.73 1.65 15.13
CA ASP A 42 4.85 0.89 16.00
C ASP A 42 3.87 -0.04 15.26
N ARG A 43 3.47 -1.11 15.95
CA ARG A 43 2.60 -2.15 15.38
C ARG A 43 1.19 -1.62 15.11
N GLN A 44 0.71 -0.72 15.96
CA GLN A 44 -0.67 -0.26 15.92
C GLN A 44 -0.91 0.64 14.72
N THR A 45 0.03 1.54 14.40
CA THR A 45 0.00 2.37 13.19
C THR A 45 0.03 1.52 11.94
N CYS A 46 0.89 0.48 11.90
CA CYS A 46 0.90 -0.48 10.80
C CYS A 46 -0.47 -1.16 10.62
N LEU A 47 -1.09 -1.58 11.73
CA LEU A 47 -2.43 -2.16 11.71
C LEU A 47 -3.52 -1.16 11.30
N SER A 48 -3.40 0.12 11.66
CA SER A 48 -4.35 1.16 11.26
C SER A 48 -4.37 1.34 9.74
N VAL A 49 -3.20 1.32 9.08
CA VAL A 49 -3.11 1.34 7.61
C VAL A 49 -3.76 0.10 7.00
N VAL A 50 -3.47 -1.08 7.54
CA VAL A 50 -4.12 -2.32 7.08
C VAL A 50 -5.64 -2.28 7.27
N SER A 51 -6.11 -1.71 8.38
CA SER A 51 -7.53 -1.56 8.66
C SER A 51 -8.21 -0.64 7.64
N LEU A 52 -7.56 0.47 7.27
CA LEU A 52 -8.02 1.36 6.21
C LEU A 52 -8.11 0.64 4.85
N LEU A 53 -7.10 -0.16 4.50
CA LEU A 53 -7.09 -0.94 3.26
C LEU A 53 -8.23 -1.97 3.21
N ILE A 54 -8.48 -2.66 4.34
CA ILE A 54 -9.57 -3.65 4.44
C ILE A 54 -10.94 -2.96 4.39
N ALA A 55 -11.10 -1.82 5.06
CA ALA A 55 -12.35 -1.05 5.05
C ALA A 55 -12.66 -0.46 3.66
N GLY A 56 -11.63 -0.30 2.82
CA GLY A 56 -11.72 0.28 1.48
C GLY A 56 -11.29 1.75 1.51
N VAL A 57 -10.28 2.07 0.68
CA VAL A 57 -9.79 3.44 0.53
C VAL A 57 -10.68 4.19 -0.46
N THR A 58 -11.23 5.33 -0.03
CA THR A 58 -12.07 6.21 -0.87
C THR A 58 -11.31 7.42 -1.43
N ALA A 59 -10.02 7.25 -1.71
CA ALA A 59 -9.17 8.31 -2.24
C ALA A 59 -9.24 8.39 -3.77
N ALA A 60 -8.95 9.56 -4.32
CA ALA A 60 -8.77 9.71 -5.76
C ALA A 60 -7.57 8.87 -6.24
N VAL A 61 -7.75 8.17 -7.35
CA VAL A 61 -6.64 7.52 -8.06
C VAL A 61 -6.07 8.55 -9.03
N VAL A 62 -4.78 8.84 -8.95
CA VAL A 62 -4.12 9.84 -9.78
C VAL A 62 -3.04 9.18 -10.63
N ASP A 63 -3.06 9.45 -11.93
CA ASP A 63 -1.95 9.13 -12.82
C ASP A 63 -0.80 10.12 -12.54
N ALA A 64 0.30 9.64 -11.97
CA ALA A 64 1.42 10.48 -11.59
C ALA A 64 2.15 11.09 -12.80
N GLU A 65 2.08 10.47 -13.98
CA GLU A 65 2.75 10.96 -15.18
C GLU A 65 1.99 12.12 -15.81
N THR A 66 0.66 12.01 -15.89
CA THR A 66 -0.17 13.06 -16.51
C THR A 66 -0.88 13.96 -15.52
N ARG A 67 -0.74 13.70 -14.22
CA ARG A 67 -1.41 14.41 -13.13
C ARG A 67 -2.92 14.46 -13.30
N CYS A 68 -3.55 13.44 -13.88
CA CYS A 68 -5.00 13.39 -14.04
C CYS A 68 -5.62 12.48 -12.98
N VAL A 69 -6.80 12.84 -12.49
CA VAL A 69 -7.64 11.92 -11.72
C VAL A 69 -8.16 10.83 -12.66
N LEU A 70 -7.99 9.57 -12.27
CA LEU A 70 -8.50 8.41 -12.98
C LEU A 70 -9.85 8.01 -12.39
N ARG A 71 -10.85 7.83 -13.27
CA ARG A 71 -12.22 7.45 -12.87
C ARG A 71 -12.60 6.14 -13.55
N PRO A 72 -13.21 5.18 -12.82
CA PRO A 72 -13.73 3.97 -13.43
C PRO A 72 -15.05 4.29 -14.16
N LEU A 73 -15.10 4.04 -15.47
CA LEU A 73 -16.28 4.19 -16.31
C LEU A 73 -16.44 2.93 -17.17
N ALA A 74 -17.57 2.24 -17.01
CA ALA A 74 -17.90 1.02 -17.77
C ALA A 74 -16.78 -0.05 -17.77
N GLY A 75 -16.09 -0.23 -16.64
CA GLY A 75 -15.00 -1.22 -16.50
C GLY A 75 -13.65 -0.77 -17.05
N GLN A 76 -13.55 0.47 -17.55
CA GLN A 76 -12.29 1.09 -17.99
C GLN A 76 -11.91 2.24 -17.07
N TRP A 77 -10.61 2.51 -16.94
CA TRP A 77 -10.11 3.70 -16.26
C TRP A 77 -9.89 4.81 -17.29
N VAL A 78 -10.58 5.93 -17.11
CA VAL A 78 -10.49 7.10 -18.00
C VAL A 78 -9.86 8.28 -17.28
N LYS A 79 -9.11 9.10 -18.03
CA LYS A 79 -8.54 10.36 -17.53
C LYS A 79 -9.65 11.40 -17.39
N GLY A 80 -9.74 12.00 -16.21
CA GLY A 80 -10.61 13.12 -15.90
C GLY A 80 -9.84 14.43 -15.85
N GLU A 81 -10.21 15.24 -14.86
CA GLU A 81 -9.61 16.52 -14.54
C GLU A 81 -8.14 16.40 -14.10
N GLU A 82 -7.40 17.50 -14.24
CA GLU A 82 -6.08 17.65 -13.64
C GLU A 82 -6.21 17.62 -12.10
N PHE A 83 -5.33 16.86 -11.46
CA PHE A 83 -5.20 16.76 -10.03
C PHE A 83 -4.35 17.91 -9.49
N VAL A 84 -4.97 18.74 -8.65
CA VAL A 84 -4.32 19.79 -7.88
C VAL A 84 -4.27 19.34 -6.41
N PRO A 85 -3.08 19.06 -5.85
CA PRO A 85 -2.92 18.56 -4.48
C PRO A 85 -3.40 19.50 -3.38
#